data_AF-A0A7G1I5A1-F1
#
_entry.id   AF-A0A7G1I5A1-F1
#
_cell.length_a   1.000
_cell.length_b   1.000
_cell.length_c   1.000
_cell.angle_alpha   90.00
_cell.angle_beta   90.00
_cell.angle_gamma   90.00
#
_symmetry.space_group_name_H-M   'P 1'
#
loop_
_entity.id
_entity.type
_entity.pdbx_description
1 polymer ?
#
loop_
_entity_poly.entity_id
_entity_poly.type
_entity_poly.pdbx_seq_one_letter_code
_entity_poly.pdbx_strand_id
1 'polypeptide(L)'
;MAHYALGLAIAYVLAVLDASAVLIPLRGHTYVDFAEKNMALVSVLVVLGTVGVAVGGALLLAPTLRWFVPGDEPTPRQREAAIKLGGRQSAILIGAWSASGSVLMLINHADGAKILLPILLGVLLGGPAAAGTGLLLAQRTLRPIMGVATEDVSRA
;
A
#
# COMPACT_ATOMS: atom_id res chain seq x y z
N MET A 1 -8.81 0.52 14.55
CA MET A 1 -8.76 1.51 13.45
C MET A 1 -7.42 2.22 13.37
N ALA A 2 -7.03 3.04 14.35
CA ALA A 2 -5.79 3.84 14.30
C ALA A 2 -4.52 3.00 14.09
N HIS A 3 -4.33 1.91 14.85
CA HIS A 3 -3.16 1.02 14.69
C HIS A 3 -3.07 0.35 13.32
N TYR A 4 -4.22 0.02 12.70
CA TYR A 4 -4.28 -0.60 11.39
C TYR A 4 -3.97 0.41 10.27
N ALA A 5 -4.61 1.58 10.32
CA ALA A 5 -4.34 2.67 9.38
C ALA A 5 -2.87 3.15 9.48
N LEU A 6 -2.33 3.24 10.70
CA LEU A 6 -0.93 3.54 10.95
C LEU A 6 0.00 2.46 10.37
N GLY A 7 -0.32 1.18 10.53
CA GLY A 7 0.42 0.08 9.91
C GLY A 7 0.47 0.18 8.39
N LEU A 8 -0.65 0.51 7.74
CA LEU A 8 -0.69 0.76 6.28
C LEU A 8 0.16 1.96 5.87
N ALA A 9 0.04 3.07 6.61
CA ALA A 9 0.80 4.29 6.32
C ALA A 9 2.30 4.03 6.44
N ILE A 10 2.73 3.33 7.50
CA ILE A 10 4.13 2.93 7.69
C ILE A 10 4.59 2.00 6.56
N ALA A 11 3.77 1.03 6.15
CA ALA A 11 4.10 0.13 5.03
C ALA A 11 4.33 0.89 3.72
N TYR A 12 3.48 1.89 3.45
CA TYR A 12 3.60 2.72 2.26
C TYR A 12 4.87 3.59 2.30
N VAL A 13 5.17 4.21 3.45
CA VAL A 13 6.40 5.00 3.65
C VAL A 13 7.66 4.12 3.52
N LEU A 14 7.67 2.93 4.11
CA LEU A 14 8.80 2.00 3.98
C LEU A 14 9.04 1.61 2.52
N ALA A 15 7.98 1.36 1.75
CA ALA A 15 8.12 1.04 0.33
C ALA A 15 8.70 2.19 -0.50
N VAL A 16 8.32 3.44 -0.16
CA VAL A 16 8.90 4.63 -0.77
C VAL A 16 10.40 4.70 -0.45
N LEU A 17 10.78 4.43 0.81
CA LEU A 17 12.18 4.39 1.21
C LEU A 17 12.96 3.29 0.47
N ASP A 18 12.42 2.08 0.37
CA ASP A 18 13.04 0.98 -0.38
C ASP A 18 13.20 1.31 -1.87
N ALA A 19 12.18 1.90 -2.50
CA ALA A 19 12.27 2.35 -3.89
C ALA A 19 13.30 3.47 -4.08
N SER A 20 13.40 4.39 -3.10
CA SER A 20 14.43 5.43 -3.12
C SER A 20 15.84 4.85 -2.91
N ALA A 21 15.97 3.77 -2.15
CA ALA A 21 17.24 3.08 -1.95
C ALA A 21 17.75 2.40 -3.23
N VAL A 22 16.85 1.93 -4.11
CA VAL A 22 17.20 1.45 -5.46
C VAL A 22 17.83 2.55 -6.33
N LEU A 23 17.55 3.83 -6.03
CA LEU A 23 18.17 4.96 -6.73
C LEU A 23 19.59 5.26 -6.22
N ILE A 24 20.01 4.72 -5.07
CA ILE A 24 21.34 4.98 -4.48
C ILE A 24 22.49 4.38 -5.31
N PRO A 25 22.42 3.13 -5.83
CA PRO A 25 23.43 2.59 -6.73
C PRO A 25 23.63 3.39 -8.03
N LEU A 26 22.65 4.20 -8.44
CA LEU A 26 22.72 5.11 -9.59
C LEU A 26 23.42 6.44 -9.29
N ARG A 27 24.13 6.55 -8.15
CA ARG A 27 24.87 7.75 -7.72
C ARG A 27 25.78 8.28 -8.84
N GLY A 28 25.54 9.54 -9.20
CA GLY A 28 26.16 10.31 -10.29
C GLY A 28 25.27 11.51 -10.64
N HIS A 29 25.58 12.27 -11.70
CA HIS A 29 24.77 13.43 -12.13
C HIS A 29 23.26 13.12 -12.25
N THR A 30 22.92 11.93 -12.74
CA THR A 30 21.54 11.46 -12.91
C THR A 30 20.71 11.46 -11.61
N TYR A 31 21.30 11.08 -10.47
CA TYR A 31 20.59 11.06 -9.18
C TYR A 31 20.34 12.47 -8.66
N VAL A 32 21.33 13.36 -8.79
CA VAL A 32 21.25 14.74 -8.30
C VAL A 32 20.25 15.54 -9.14
N ASP A 33 20.33 15.43 -10.46
CA ASP A 33 19.39 16.07 -11.40
C ASP A 33 17.96 15.57 -11.18
N PHE A 34 17.78 14.26 -10.94
CA PHE A 34 16.49 13.69 -10.62
C PHE A 34 15.93 14.23 -9.31
N ALA A 35 16.74 14.21 -8.24
CA ALA A 35 16.33 14.65 -6.92
C ALA A 35 15.97 16.14 -6.90
N GLU A 36 16.79 17.02 -7.45
CA GLU A 36 16.49 18.46 -7.52
C GLU A 36 15.20 18.74 -8.31
N LYS A 37 15.01 18.07 -9.45
CA LYS A 37 13.84 18.29 -10.31
C LYS A 37 12.55 17.71 -9.73
N ASN A 38 12.62 16.54 -9.07
CA ASN A 38 11.43 15.76 -8.73
C ASN A 38 11.13 15.71 -7.23
N MET A 39 11.98 16.22 -6.34
CA MET A 39 11.80 16.09 -4.88
C MET A 39 10.45 16.63 -4.41
N ALA A 40 10.00 17.78 -4.92
CA ALA A 40 8.69 18.33 -4.55
C ALA A 40 7.54 17.41 -5.04
N LEU A 41 7.61 16.96 -6.29
CA LEU A 41 6.62 16.06 -6.88
C LEU A 41 6.54 14.71 -6.15
N VAL A 42 7.70 14.10 -5.90
CA VAL A 42 7.81 12.84 -5.14
C VAL A 42 7.22 13.03 -3.74
N SER A 43 7.56 14.14 -3.06
CA SER A 43 7.02 14.43 -1.73
C SER A 43 5.48 14.52 -1.73
N VAL A 44 4.91 15.22 -2.72
CA VAL A 44 3.45 15.35 -2.87
C VAL A 44 2.81 13.98 -3.15
N LEU A 45 3.38 13.19 -4.07
CA LEU A 45 2.87 11.86 -4.40
C LEU A 45 2.92 10.91 -3.19
N VAL A 46 4.00 10.97 -2.41
CA VAL A 46 4.15 10.17 -1.20
C VAL A 46 3.09 10.54 -0.16
N VAL A 47 2.86 11.83 0.07
CA VAL A 47 1.83 12.30 1.00
C VAL A 47 0.43 11.87 0.52
N LEU A 48 0.10 12.12 -0.75
CA LEU A 48 -1.20 11.77 -1.31
C LEU A 48 -1.44 10.26 -1.31
N GLY A 49 -0.43 9.47 -1.69
CA GLY A 49 -0.49 8.01 -1.66
C GLY A 49 -0.66 7.47 -0.26
N THR A 50 0.08 8.01 0.73
CA THR A 50 -0.05 7.63 2.14
C THR A 50 -1.46 7.91 2.66
N VAL A 51 -1.99 9.11 2.40
CA VAL A 51 -3.34 9.49 2.82
C VAL A 51 -4.38 8.62 2.13
N GLY A 52 -4.26 8.40 0.81
CA GLY A 52 -5.18 7.57 0.04
C GLY A 52 -5.23 6.12 0.51
N VAL A 53 -4.06 5.52 0.77
CA VAL A 53 -3.95 4.15 1.28
C VAL A 53 -4.52 4.05 2.70
N ALA A 54 -4.21 5.01 3.58
CA ALA A 54 -4.74 5.02 4.96
C ALA A 54 -6.27 5.17 4.99
N VAL A 55 -6.81 6.12 4.22
CA VAL A 55 -8.26 6.36 4.12
C VAL A 55 -8.96 5.17 3.45
N GLY A 56 -8.43 4.68 2.33
CA GLY A 56 -8.98 3.53 1.61
C GLY A 56 -9.01 2.27 2.47
N GLY A 57 -7.93 1.99 3.21
CA GLY A 57 -7.87 0.89 4.17
C GLY A 57 -8.87 1.05 5.32
N ALA A 58 -8.99 2.25 5.90
CA ALA A 58 -9.95 2.51 6.96
C ALA A 58 -11.41 2.34 6.50
N LEU A 59 -11.75 2.84 5.32
CA LEU A 59 -13.09 2.68 4.73
C LEU A 59 -13.39 1.21 4.38
N LEU A 60 -12.39 0.45 3.94
CA LEU A 60 -12.53 -0.97 3.66
C LEU A 60 -12.77 -1.79 4.94
N LEU A 61 -12.11 -1.43 6.06
CA LEU A 61 -12.21 -2.12 7.34
C LEU A 61 -13.44 -1.72 8.16
N ALA A 62 -13.98 -0.51 7.98
CA ALA A 62 -15.09 0.01 8.79
C ALA A 62 -16.34 -0.89 8.83
N PRO A 63 -16.83 -1.47 7.71
CA PRO A 63 -17.97 -2.38 7.72
C PRO A 63 -17.71 -3.65 8.53
N THR A 64 -16.48 -4.17 8.52
CA THR A 64 -16.09 -5.37 9.28
C THR A 64 -16.13 -5.11 10.78
N LEU A 65 -15.64 -3.95 11.22
CA LEU A 65 -15.63 -3.61 12.65
C LEU A 65 -17.03 -3.36 13.21
N ARG A 66 -18.00 -2.95 12.39
CA ARG A 66 -19.37 -2.68 12.84
C ARG A 66 -20.08 -3.90 13.41
N TRP A 67 -19.79 -5.10 12.90
CA TRP A 67 -20.33 -6.35 13.45
C TRP A 67 -19.33 -7.10 14.33
N PHE A 68 -18.02 -6.98 14.05
CA PHE A 68 -16.99 -7.65 14.86
C PHE A 68 -16.84 -7.08 16.27
N VAL A 69 -16.93 -5.75 16.47
CA VAL A 69 -16.75 -5.13 17.79
C VAL A 69 -17.91 -5.44 18.75
N PRO A 70 -19.18 -5.40 18.31
CA PRO A 70 -20.30 -5.83 19.16
C PRO A 70 -20.36 -7.35 19.39
N GLY A 71 -19.63 -8.16 18.60
CA GLY A 71 -19.70 -9.62 18.65
C GLY A 71 -20.90 -10.19 17.89
N ASP A 72 -21.45 -9.45 16.94
CA ASP A 72 -22.58 -9.89 16.13
C ASP A 72 -22.15 -10.97 15.13
N GLU A 73 -23.02 -11.95 14.90
CA GLU A 73 -22.75 -13.03 13.95
C GLU A 73 -22.79 -12.51 12.50
N PRO A 74 -21.70 -12.67 11.72
CA PRO A 74 -21.61 -12.11 10.39
C PRO A 74 -22.54 -12.83 9.41
N THR A 75 -23.28 -12.06 8.63
CA THR A 75 -24.04 -12.60 7.48
C THR A 75 -23.10 -13.26 6.46
N PRO A 76 -23.59 -14.21 5.63
CA PRO A 76 -22.77 -14.86 4.59
C PRO A 76 -22.03 -13.88 3.67
N ARG A 77 -22.67 -12.75 3.33
CA ARG A 77 -22.07 -11.67 2.53
C ARG A 77 -20.94 -10.94 3.26
N GLN A 78 -21.08 -10.70 4.56
CA GLN A 78 -20.04 -10.06 5.38
C GLN A 78 -18.84 -10.98 5.56
N ARG A 79 -19.07 -12.30 5.67
CA ARG A 79 -18.02 -13.31 5.75
C ARG A 79 -17.19 -13.36 4.46
N GLU A 80 -17.85 -13.39 3.32
CA GLU A 80 -17.18 -13.35 2.02
C GLU A 80 -16.36 -12.06 1.84
N ALA A 81 -16.90 -10.92 2.28
CA ALA A 81 -16.19 -9.64 2.25
C ALA A 81 -14.96 -9.62 3.18
N ALA A 82 -15.04 -10.25 4.36
CA ALA A 82 -13.93 -10.35 5.31
C ALA A 82 -12.78 -11.22 4.78
N ILE A 83 -13.10 -12.34 4.11
CA ILE A 83 -12.09 -13.20 3.48
C ILE A 83 -11.36 -12.45 2.35
N LYS A 84 -12.07 -11.61 1.60
CA LYS A 84 -11.52 -10.81 0.50
C LYS A 84 -10.79 -9.54 0.96
N LEU A 85 -10.79 -9.22 2.25
CA LEU A 85 -10.30 -7.94 2.77
C LEU A 85 -8.80 -7.74 2.49
N GLY A 86 -7.99 -8.78 2.73
CA GLY A 86 -6.54 -8.73 2.46
C GLY A 86 -6.23 -8.47 0.99
N GLY A 87 -6.92 -9.15 0.07
CA GLY A 87 -6.73 -8.94 -1.37
C GLY A 87 -7.15 -7.54 -1.82
N ARG A 88 -8.27 -7.02 -1.32
CA ARG A 88 -8.74 -5.66 -1.63
C ARG A 88 -7.79 -4.58 -1.10
N GLN A 89 -7.23 -4.79 0.09
CA GLN A 89 -6.23 -3.89 0.65
C GLN A 89 -4.92 -3.89 -0.15
N SER A 90 -4.43 -5.07 -0.54
CA SER A 90 -3.27 -5.17 -1.43
C SER A 90 -3.51 -4.49 -2.77
N ALA A 91 -4.72 -4.60 -3.33
CA ALA A 91 -5.09 -3.90 -4.56
C ALA A 91 -5.08 -2.37 -4.40
N ILE A 92 -5.55 -1.83 -3.25
CA ILE A 92 -5.47 -0.39 -2.97
C ILE A 92 -4.01 0.08 -2.91
N LEU A 93 -3.14 -0.69 -2.23
CA LEU A 93 -1.70 -0.40 -2.14
C LEU A 93 -1.02 -0.40 -3.51
N ILE A 94 -1.22 -1.46 -4.29
CA ILE A 94 -0.67 -1.59 -5.65
C ILE A 94 -1.21 -0.47 -6.54
N GLY A 95 -2.52 -0.18 -6.47
CA GLY A 95 -3.13 0.88 -7.27
C GLY A 95 -2.56 2.26 -6.98
N ALA A 96 -2.44 2.64 -5.70
CA ALA A 96 -1.84 3.91 -5.29
C ALA A 96 -0.36 4.01 -5.70
N TRP A 97 0.39 2.90 -5.59
CA TRP A 97 1.77 2.81 -6.01
C TRP A 97 1.94 2.97 -7.52
N SER A 98 1.20 2.18 -8.31
CA SER A 98 1.23 2.23 -9.77
C SER A 98 0.82 3.61 -10.29
N ALA A 99 -0.20 4.23 -9.71
CA ALA A 99 -0.61 5.58 -10.08
C ALA A 99 0.53 6.60 -9.86
N SER A 100 1.21 6.53 -8.71
CA SER A 100 2.33 7.43 -8.40
C SER A 100 3.50 7.22 -9.37
N GLY A 101 3.83 5.95 -9.66
CA GLY A 101 4.84 5.59 -10.65
C GLY A 101 4.51 6.08 -12.05
N SER A 102 3.27 5.91 -12.50
CA SER A 102 2.81 6.38 -13.81
C SER A 102 2.88 7.91 -13.93
N VAL A 103 2.50 8.65 -12.89
CA VAL A 103 2.63 10.12 -12.87
C VAL A 103 4.08 10.54 -13.03
N LEU A 104 5.01 9.90 -12.29
CA LEU A 104 6.45 10.19 -12.42
C LEU A 104 6.97 9.89 -13.83
N MET A 105 6.58 8.76 -14.43
CA MET A 105 6.97 8.41 -15.80
C MET A 105 6.43 9.40 -16.83
N LEU A 106 5.17 9.84 -16.69
CA LEU A 106 4.55 10.81 -17.60
C LEU A 106 5.24 12.18 -17.52
N ILE A 107 5.53 12.66 -16.31
CA ILE A 107 6.20 13.95 -16.11
C ILE A 107 7.64 13.93 -16.63
N ASN A 108 8.35 12.80 -16.48
CA ASN A 108 9.74 12.67 -16.92
C ASN A 108 9.91 11.99 -18.30
N HIS A 109 8.84 11.85 -19.09
CA HIS A 109 8.89 11.09 -20.36
C HIS A 109 9.91 11.67 -21.37
N ALA A 110 10.13 12.99 -21.33
CA ALA A 110 11.04 13.70 -22.22
C ALA A 110 12.52 13.58 -21.81
N ASP A 111 12.82 13.16 -20.57
CA ASP A 111 14.19 13.08 -20.04
C ASP A 111 14.93 11.79 -20.47
N GLY A 112 14.24 10.92 -21.22
CA GLY A 112 14.80 9.71 -21.81
C GLY A 112 15.14 8.61 -20.79
N ALA A 113 15.83 7.58 -21.27
CA ALA A 113 16.09 6.34 -20.51
C ALA A 113 16.90 6.58 -19.21
N LYS A 114 17.70 7.65 -19.15
CA LYS A 114 18.50 7.99 -17.96
C LYS A 114 17.66 8.21 -16.71
N ILE A 115 16.48 8.81 -16.87
CA ILE A 115 15.55 9.09 -15.76
C ILE A 115 14.43 8.04 -15.69
N LEU A 116 13.93 7.58 -16.84
CA LEU A 116 12.82 6.63 -16.89
C LEU A 116 13.19 5.22 -16.39
N LEU A 117 14.41 4.74 -16.66
CA LEU A 117 14.83 3.41 -16.23
C LEU A 117 14.91 3.29 -14.69
N PRO A 118 15.54 4.24 -13.97
CA PRO A 118 15.48 4.28 -12.51
C PRO A 118 14.05 4.32 -11.94
N ILE A 119 13.16 5.15 -12.50
CA ILE A 119 11.76 5.24 -12.06
C ILE A 119 11.09 3.88 -12.26
N LEU A 120 11.23 3.27 -13.44
CA LEU A 120 10.63 1.98 -13.75
C LEU A 120 11.11 0.88 -12.78
N LEU A 121 12.41 0.81 -12.51
CA LEU A 121 12.97 -0.16 -11.56
C LEU A 121 12.48 0.09 -10.13
N GLY A 122 12.44 1.35 -9.69
CA GLY A 122 11.89 1.72 -8.39
C GLY A 122 10.41 1.31 -8.26
N VAL A 123 9.62 1.52 -9.32
CA VAL A 123 8.20 1.13 -9.35
C VAL A 123 8.04 -0.39 -9.31
N LEU A 124 8.80 -1.12 -10.13
CA LEU A 124 8.71 -2.58 -10.23
C LEU A 124 9.20 -3.31 -8.98
N LEU A 125 10.20 -2.75 -8.28
CA LEU A 125 10.75 -3.36 -7.07
C LEU A 125 10.04 -2.90 -5.80
N GLY A 126 9.71 -1.61 -5.69
CA GLY A 126 9.07 -1.04 -4.50
C GLY A 126 7.60 -1.44 -4.35
N GLY A 127 6.86 -1.60 -5.45
CA GLY A 127 5.43 -1.93 -5.40
C GLY A 127 5.14 -3.28 -4.74
N PRO A 128 5.78 -4.38 -5.18
CA PRO A 128 5.67 -5.69 -4.54
C PRO A 128 6.14 -5.68 -3.08
N ALA A 129 7.23 -4.95 -2.76
CA ALA A 129 7.72 -4.81 -1.39
C ALA A 129 6.69 -4.11 -0.47
N ALA A 130 6.02 -3.05 -0.97
CA ALA A 130 4.94 -2.36 -0.28
C ALA A 130 3.76 -3.28 0.00
N ALA A 131 3.32 -4.01 -1.04
CA ALA A 131 2.19 -4.93 -0.94
C ALA A 131 2.49 -6.07 0.04
N GLY A 132 3.71 -6.64 -0.02
CA GLY A 132 4.17 -7.67 0.91
C GLY A 132 4.18 -7.19 2.37
N THR A 133 4.81 -6.03 2.62
CA THR A 133 4.88 -5.43 3.96
C THR A 133 3.51 -5.06 4.50
N GLY A 134 2.67 -4.43 3.68
CA GLY A 134 1.29 -4.07 4.03
C GLY A 134 0.43 -5.31 4.34
N LEU A 135 0.62 -6.40 3.60
CA LEU A 135 -0.07 -7.66 3.84
C LEU A 135 0.39 -8.30 5.17
N LEU A 136 1.70 -8.34 5.45
CA LEU A 136 2.22 -8.88 6.71
C LEU A 136 1.69 -8.11 7.93
N LEU A 137 1.67 -6.78 7.85
CA LEU A 137 1.12 -5.92 8.91
C LEU A 137 -0.39 -6.09 9.07
N ALA A 138 -1.12 -6.22 7.96
CA ALA A 138 -2.54 -6.49 7.99
C ALA A 138 -2.87 -7.88 8.56
N GLN A 139 -2.11 -8.91 8.20
CA GLN A 139 -2.33 -10.29 8.67
C GLN A 139 -2.31 -10.39 10.20
N ARG A 140 -1.42 -9.65 10.86
CA ARG A 140 -1.36 -9.61 12.33
C ARG A 140 -2.64 -9.06 12.97
N THR A 141 -3.31 -8.13 12.27
CA THR A 141 -4.58 -7.53 12.69
C THR A 141 -5.79 -8.37 12.28
N LEU A 142 -5.72 -9.05 11.14
CA LEU A 142 -6.82 -9.82 10.55
C LEU A 142 -6.92 -11.25 11.08
N ARG A 143 -5.84 -11.82 11.62
CA ARG A 143 -5.82 -13.19 12.19
C ARG A 143 -6.93 -13.44 13.22
N PRO A 144 -7.13 -12.57 14.23
CA PRO A 144 -8.19 -12.76 15.23
C PRO A 144 -9.59 -12.71 14.60
N ILE A 145 -9.80 -11.82 13.62
CA ILE A 145 -11.08 -11.67 12.91
C ILE A 145 -11.41 -12.94 12.11
N MET A 146 -10.42 -13.49 11.42
CA MET A 146 -10.59 -14.76 10.69
C MET A 146 -10.84 -15.94 11.64
N GLY A 147 -10.21 -15.96 12.82
CA GLY A 147 -10.44 -16.99 13.84
C GLY A 147 -11.92 -17.07 14.25
N VAL A 148 -12.48 -15.95 14.71
CA VAL A 148 -13.91 -15.84 15.07
C VAL A 148 -14.81 -16.16 13.89
N ALA A 149 -14.46 -15.66 12.70
CA ALA A 149 -15.25 -15.96 11.52
C ALA A 149 -15.30 -17.47 11.25
N THR A 150 -14.26 -18.26 11.57
CA THR A 150 -14.14 -19.68 11.17
C THR A 150 -14.54 -20.67 12.28
N GLU A 151 -14.49 -20.30 13.55
CA GLU A 151 -14.84 -21.20 14.69
C GLU A 151 -16.28 -21.73 14.60
N ASP A 152 -17.25 -20.95 14.11
CA ASP A 152 -18.64 -21.42 13.96
C ASP A 152 -18.82 -22.47 12.85
N VAL A 153 -17.93 -22.54 11.87
CA VAL A 153 -17.96 -23.63 10.86
C VAL A 153 -17.51 -24.96 11.44
N SER A 154 -16.77 -24.98 12.56
CA SER A 154 -16.45 -26.23 13.24
C SER A 154 -17.52 -26.73 14.21
N ARG A 155 -18.59 -25.93 14.44
CA ARG A 155 -19.71 -26.28 15.34
C ARG A 155 -21.02 -26.59 14.62
N ALA A 156 -21.07 -26.45 13.29
CA ALA A 156 -22.20 -26.82 12.43
C ALA A 156 -21.92 -28.15 11.71
#